data_AF-A0A357V0X1-F1
#
_entry.id   AF-A0A357V0X1-F1
#
_cell.length_a   1.000
_cell.length_b   1.000
_cell.length_c   1.000
_cell.angle_alpha   90.00
_cell.angle_beta   90.00
_cell.angle_gamma   90.00
#
_symmetry.space_group_name_H-M   'P 1'
#
loop_
_entity.id
_entity.type
_entity.pdbx_description
1 polymer ?
#
loop_
_entity_poly.entity_id
_entity_poly.type
_entity_poly.pdbx_seq_one_letter_code
_entity_poly.pdbx_strand_id
1 'polypeptide(L)'
;EPSSRLDTLVQAASGWTEDTMVVGHDPFMSRITSFFTAGDANAGVIAFDPGSVVCLERDPIITENGGHWTILWHMSPVLLSA
;
A
#
# COMPACT_ATOMS: atom_id res chain seq x y z
N GLU A 1 11.46 -11.07 -11.34
CA GLU A 1 11.03 -9.78 -11.90
C GLU A 1 10.34 -8.95 -10.80
N PRO A 2 10.46 -7.61 -10.79
CA PRO A 2 9.80 -6.75 -9.80
C PRO A 2 8.28 -6.91 -9.73
N SER A 3 7.63 -7.35 -10.83
CA SER A 3 6.20 -7.67 -10.89
C SER A 3 5.82 -8.88 -10.02
N SER A 4 6.63 -9.94 -9.99
CA SER A 4 6.27 -11.16 -9.27
C SER A 4 6.13 -10.99 -7.76
N ARG A 5 6.82 -10.01 -7.17
CA ARG A 5 6.69 -9.68 -5.74
C ARG A 5 5.40 -8.91 -5.42
N LEU A 6 4.93 -8.07 -6.34
CA LEU A 6 3.65 -7.37 -6.19
C LEU A 6 2.52 -8.40 -6.18
N ASP A 7 2.50 -9.31 -7.15
CA ASP A 7 1.48 -10.36 -7.26
C ASP A 7 1.43 -11.24 -6.01
N THR A 8 2.60 -11.61 -5.46
CA THR A 8 2.69 -12.41 -4.24
C THR A 8 2.07 -11.71 -3.04
N LEU A 9 2.33 -10.41 -2.85
CA LEU A 9 1.79 -9.64 -1.73
C LEU A 9 0.29 -9.38 -1.92
N VAL A 10 -0.17 -9.11 -3.14
CA VAL A 10 -1.60 -8.96 -3.45
C VAL A 10 -2.36 -10.25 -3.12
N GLN A 11 -1.81 -11.40 -3.52
CA GLN A 11 -2.37 -12.72 -3.21
C GLN A 11 -2.35 -13.02 -1.72
N ALA A 12 -1.30 -12.63 -0.99
CA ALA A 12 -1.26 -12.78 0.47
C ALA A 12 -2.32 -11.89 1.14
N ALA A 13 -2.43 -10.63 0.69
CA ALA A 13 -3.34 -9.65 1.26
C ALA A 13 -4.80 -10.07 1.14
N SER A 14 -5.21 -10.76 0.06
CA SER A 14 -6.60 -11.25 -0.09
C SER A 14 -7.02 -12.23 1.01
N GLY A 15 -6.08 -12.84 1.74
CA GLY A 15 -6.36 -13.73 2.86
C GLY A 15 -6.24 -13.08 4.24
N TRP A 16 -5.89 -11.79 4.35
CA TRP A 16 -5.77 -11.13 5.64
C TRP A 16 -7.13 -10.89 6.29
N THR A 17 -7.25 -11.31 7.55
CA THR A 17 -8.45 -11.12 8.39
C THR A 17 -8.16 -10.26 9.63
N GLU A 18 -6.91 -9.83 9.80
CA GLU A 18 -6.41 -9.06 10.94
C GLU A 18 -5.48 -7.94 10.45
N ASP A 19 -5.32 -6.90 11.26
CA ASP A 19 -4.41 -5.79 10.98
C ASP A 19 -2.99 -6.31 10.74
N THR A 20 -2.44 -6.03 9.55
CA THR A 20 -1.15 -6.58 9.12
C THR A 20 -0.19 -5.46 8.73
N MET A 21 0.99 -5.44 9.35
CA MET A 21 2.06 -4.50 9.01
C MET A 21 2.98 -5.11 7.94
N VAL A 22 3.11 -4.43 6.80
CA VAL A 22 4.08 -4.75 5.75
C VAL A 22 5.27 -3.81 5.87
N VAL A 23 6.48 -4.38 5.96
CA VAL A 23 7.73 -3.62 6.03
C VAL A 23 8.60 -3.99 4.84
N GLY A 24 9.12 -2.97 4.16
CA GLY A 24 9.95 -3.14 2.98
C GLY A 24 10.65 -1.85 2.58
N HIS A 25 11.18 -1.85 1.36
CA HIS A 25 11.90 -0.72 0.79
C HIS A 25 11.13 -0.09 -0.36
N ASP A 26 11.38 1.19 -0.60
CA ASP A 26 10.98 1.83 -1.85
C ASP A 26 11.88 1.33 -3.02
N PRO A 27 11.40 1.18 -4.27
CA PRO A 27 10.10 1.58 -4.82
C PRO A 27 8.96 0.58 -4.55
N PHE A 28 9.23 -0.55 -3.88
CA PHE A 28 8.20 -1.57 -3.70
C PHE A 28 7.02 -1.04 -2.87
N MET A 29 7.30 -0.32 -1.77
CA MET A 29 6.27 0.23 -0.89
C MET A 29 5.37 1.25 -1.60
N SER A 30 5.94 2.25 -2.30
CA SER A 30 5.13 3.22 -3.06
C SER A 30 4.30 2.58 -4.17
N ARG A 31 4.87 1.58 -4.87
CA ARG A 31 4.18 0.86 -5.95
C ARG A 31 3.06 -0.03 -5.46
N ILE A 32 3.23 -0.80 -4.38
CA ILE A 32 2.16 -1.63 -3.85
C ILE A 32 1.02 -0.77 -3.28
N THR A 33 1.34 0.35 -2.62
CA THR A 33 0.32 1.29 -2.15
C THR A 33 -0.47 1.86 -3.32
N SER A 34 0.21 2.32 -4.39
CA SER A 34 -0.45 2.80 -5.60
C SER A 34 -1.36 1.75 -6.24
N PHE A 35 -0.90 0.49 -6.31
CA PHE A 35 -1.70 -0.59 -6.85
C PHE A 35 -2.94 -0.89 -6.00
N PHE A 36 -2.80 -0.97 -4.67
CA PHE A 36 -3.93 -1.27 -3.79
C PHE A 36 -5.01 -0.19 -3.82
N THR A 37 -4.64 1.08 -3.99
CA THR A 37 -5.57 2.21 -3.92
C THR A 37 -6.10 2.64 -5.28
N ALA A 38 -5.31 2.52 -6.35
CA ALA A 38 -5.64 3.05 -7.68
C ALA A 38 -5.66 1.98 -8.79
N GLY A 39 -5.32 0.72 -8.50
CA GLY A 39 -5.22 -0.36 -9.49
C GLY A 39 -4.02 -0.25 -10.44
N ASP A 40 -3.23 0.82 -10.35
CA ASP A 40 -2.01 1.03 -11.12
C ASP A 40 -0.82 1.29 -10.19
N ALA A 41 0.16 0.38 -10.25
CA ALA A 41 1.38 0.45 -9.45
C ALA A 41 2.24 1.69 -9.77
N ASN A 42 2.01 2.37 -10.90
CA ASN A 42 2.75 3.55 -11.33
C ASN A 42 1.96 4.86 -11.13
N ALA A 43 0.78 4.82 -10.48
CA ALA A 43 -0.04 6.00 -10.27
C ALA A 43 0.61 7.06 -9.36
N GLY A 44 1.58 6.66 -8.51
CA GLY A 44 2.34 7.59 -7.67
C GLY A 44 1.49 8.28 -6.61
N VAL A 45 0.60 7.52 -5.94
CA VAL A 45 -0.40 8.08 -5.01
C VAL A 45 0.22 8.66 -3.73
N ILE A 46 1.45 8.24 -3.39
CA ILE A 46 2.15 8.67 -2.18
C ILE A 46 3.67 8.57 -2.35
N ALA A 47 4.39 9.49 -1.71
CA ALA A 47 5.83 9.42 -1.57
C ALA A 47 6.20 8.82 -0.21
N PHE A 48 7.11 7.84 -0.20
CA PHE A 48 7.65 7.24 1.02
C PHE A 48 9.02 7.84 1.33
N ASP A 49 9.12 8.54 2.47
CA ASP A 49 10.42 8.82 3.10
C ASP A 49 10.85 7.64 3.99
N PRO A 50 12.15 7.45 4.28
CA PRO A 50 12.60 6.43 5.22
C PRO A 50 11.87 6.53 6.56
N GLY A 51 11.26 5.44 7.00
CA GLY A 51 10.48 5.38 8.24
C GLY A 51 9.02 5.86 8.12
N SER A 52 8.55 6.20 6.92
CA SER A 52 7.14 6.54 6.71
C SER A 52 6.23 5.33 6.88
N VAL A 53 5.03 5.58 7.40
CA VAL A 53 3.99 4.57 7.57
C VAL A 53 2.73 5.06 6.86
N VAL A 54 2.12 4.17 6.08
CA VAL A 54 0.83 4.40 5.42
C VAL A 54 -0.14 3.34 5.92
N CYS A 55 -1.30 3.78 6.39
CA CYS A 55 -2.38 2.88 6.76
C CYS A 55 -3.40 2.79 5.64
N LEU A 56 -3.69 1.55 5.26
CA LEU A 56 -4.68 1.22 4.26
C LEU A 56 -5.80 0.45 4.94
N GLU A 57 -7.03 0.80 4.62
CA GLU A 57 -8.24 0.07 5.03
C GLU A 57 -8.88 -0.57 3.82
N ARG A 58 -9.27 -1.84 3.93
CA ARG A 58 -9.95 -2.51 2.82
C ARG A 58 -11.39 -2.02 2.74
N ASP A 59 -11.79 -1.50 1.59
CA ASP A 59 -13.18 -1.15 1.33
C ASP A 59 -14.03 -2.44 1.20
N PRO A 60 -15.13 -2.58 1.98
CA PRO A 60 -16.04 -3.71 1.85
C PRO A 60 -16.81 -3.74 0.51
N ILE A 61 -16.83 -2.65 -0.26
CA ILE A 61 -17.46 -2.57 -1.58
C ILE A 61 -16.44 -2.99 -2.65
N ILE A 62 -16.64 -4.19 -3.19
CA ILE A 62 -15.79 -4.76 -4.25
C ILE A 62 -16.10 -4.08 -5.58
N THR A 63 -15.10 -3.45 -6.20
CA THR A 63 -15.11 -3.07 -7.62
C THR A 63 -14.31 -4.07 -8.45
N GLU A 64 -14.72 -4.29 -9.69
CA GLU A 64 -14.18 -5.33 -10.59
C GLU A 64 -12.73 -5.09 -11.05
N ASN A 65 -12.15 -3.90 -10.82
CA ASN A 65 -10.85 -3.48 -11.38
C ASN A 65 -9.70 -3.34 -10.35
N GLY A 66 -9.90 -3.73 -9.09
CA GLY A 66 -8.98 -3.36 -8.01
C GLY A 66 -9.12 -1.88 -7.60
N GLY A 67 -8.43 -1.47 -6.52
CA GLY A 67 -8.77 -0.23 -5.79
C GLY A 67 -9.67 -0.51 -4.58
N HIS A 68 -9.40 -1.60 -3.87
CA HIS A 68 -10.20 -2.06 -2.72
C HIS A 68 -9.63 -1.56 -1.40
N TRP A 69 -8.73 -0.59 -1.45
CA TRP A 69 -8.09 -0.06 -0.25
C TRP A 69 -8.09 1.45 -0.29
N THR A 70 -8.44 2.05 0.84
CA THR A 70 -8.42 3.50 1.04
C THR A 70 -7.24 3.87 1.93
N ILE A 71 -6.54 4.95 1.61
CA ILE A 71 -5.53 5.53 2.51
C ILE A 71 -6.27 6.20 3.68
N LEU A 72 -6.16 5.64 4.88
CA LEU A 72 -6.70 6.27 6.08
C LEU A 72 -5.81 7.42 6.55
N TRP A 73 -4.50 7.18 6.56
CA TRP A 73 -3.51 8.18 6.95
C TRP A 73 -2.13 7.84 6.40
N HIS A 74 -1.31 8.88 6.32
CA HIS A 74 0.12 8.80 6.03
C HIS A 74 0.88 9.58 7.10
N MET A 75 1.92 8.97 7.64
CA MET A 75 2.80 9.57 8.63
C MET A 75 4.24 9.46 8.14
N SER A 76 4.82 10.59 7.74
CA SER A 76 6.26 10.70 7.48
C SER A 76 6.98 11.14 8.77
N PRO A 77 8.17 10.60 9.10
CA PRO A 77 8.90 10.98 10.31
C PRO A 77 9.24 12.46 10.40
N VAL A 78 9.33 13.16 9.25
CA VAL A 78 9.56 14.62 9.22
C VAL A 78 8.41 15.40 9.86
N LEU A 79 7.21 14.83 9.91
CA LEU A 79 6.06 15.44 10.59
C LEU A 79 6.09 15.24 12.11
N LEU A 80 6.99 14.40 12.61
CA LEU A 80 7.13 14.06 14.04
C LEU A 80 8.34 14.72 14.70
N SER A 81 9.20 15.41 13.94
CA SER A 81 10.30 16.19 14.51
C SER A 81 9.75 17.50 15.09
N ALA A 82 9.67 17.56 16.42
CA ALA A 82 9.39 18.76 17.20
C ALA A 82 10.62 19.67 17.32
#